data_AF-A0A422QQX2-F1
#
_entry.id   AF-A0A422QQX2-F1
#
_cell.length_a   1.000
_cell.length_b   1.000
_cell.length_c   1.000
_cell.angle_alpha   90.00
_cell.angle_beta   90.00
_cell.angle_gamma   90.00
#
_symmetry.space_group_name_H-M   'P 1'
#
loop_
_entity.id
_entity.type
_entity.pdbx_description
1 polymer ?
#
loop_
_entity_poly.entity_id
_entity_poly.type
_entity_poly.pdbx_seq_one_letter_code
_entity_poly.pdbx_strand_id
1 'polypeptide(L)' 'LDIGLPDMDGRELARRIRAGLGERTPLLIALTGYGSAADRQAALDAGLDHYLVKPANIQQLEALLARSQASLG' A
#
# COMPACT_ATOMS: atom_id res chain seq x y z
N LEU A 1 -2.63 -2.91 2.77
CA LEU A 1 -3.87 -3.13 1.99
C LEU A 1 -3.65 -4.29 1.03
N ASP A 2 -4.55 -5.27 1.03
CA ASP A 2 -4.56 -6.26 -0.07
C ASP A 2 -5.27 -5.65 -1.28
N ILE A 3 -4.80 -5.97 -2.49
CA ILE A 3 -5.45 -5.55 -3.74
C ILE A 3 -6.59 -6.51 -4.08
N GLY A 4 -6.40 -7.81 -3.82
CA GLY A 4 -7.41 -8.84 -4.10
C GLY A 4 -8.39 -9.01 -2.96
N LEU A 5 -9.03 -7.92 -2.48
CA LEU A 5 -10.10 -8.07 -1.48
C LEU A 5 -11.33 -8.71 -2.15
N PRO A 6 -12.11 -9.55 -1.44
CA PRO A 6 -13.22 -10.28 -2.03
C PRO A 6 -14.34 -9.38 -2.58
N ASP A 7 -14.62 -8.25 -1.93
CA ASP A 7 -15.76 -7.39 -2.25
C ASP A 7 -15.37 -6.08 -2.97
N MET A 8 -14.08 -5.73 -2.98
CA MET A 8 -13.61 -4.44 -3.51
C MET A 8 -12.18 -4.54 -4.03
N ASP A 9 -11.86 -3.77 -5.06
CA ASP A 9 -10.47 -3.59 -5.46
C ASP A 9 -9.71 -2.76 -4.41
N GLY A 10 -8.60 -3.28 -3.87
CA GLY A 10 -7.80 -2.55 -2.89
C GLY A 10 -7.21 -1.23 -3.41
N ARG A 11 -7.07 -1.07 -4.74
CA ARG A 11 -6.69 0.20 -5.38
C ARG A 11 -7.80 1.23 -5.26
N GLU A 12 -9.05 0.80 -5.41
CA GLU A 12 -10.20 1.66 -5.21
C GLU A 12 -10.34 2.09 -3.75
N LEU A 13 -10.11 1.17 -2.82
CA LEU A 13 -10.04 1.49 -1.40
C LEU A 13 -8.95 2.54 -1.11
N ALA A 14 -7.75 2.39 -1.69
CA ALA A 14 -6.67 3.38 -1.53
C ALA A 14 -7.08 4.77 -2.02
N ARG A 15 -7.70 4.87 -3.21
CA ARG A 15 -8.23 6.15 -3.73
C ARG A 15 -9.23 6.79 -2.79
N ARG A 16 -10.17 6.01 -2.23
CA ARG A 16 -11.17 6.50 -1.27
C ARG A 16 -10.53 7.01 0.01
N ILE A 17 -9.55 6.29 0.55
CA ILE A 17 -8.82 6.70 1.75
C ILE A 17 -8.08 8.02 1.49
N ARG A 18 -7.40 8.16 0.35
CA ARG A 18 -6.70 9.40 -0.04
C ARG A 18 -7.67 10.56 -0.20
N ALA A 19 -8.80 10.36 -0.87
CA ALA A 19 -9.81 11.39 -1.05
C ALA A 19 -10.45 11.83 0.28
N GLY A 20 -10.67 10.89 1.22
CA GLY A 20 -11.31 11.18 2.50
C GLY A 20 -10.39 11.80 3.56
N LEU A 21 -9.11 11.40 3.59
CA LEU A 21 -8.17 11.83 4.63
C LEU A 21 -7.17 12.90 4.14
N GLY A 22 -6.90 12.98 2.83
CA GLY A 22 -5.96 13.93 2.24
C GLY A 22 -4.56 13.81 2.88
N GLU A 23 -4.05 14.92 3.39
CA GLU A 23 -2.73 14.96 4.06
C GLU A 23 -2.67 14.13 5.35
N ARG A 24 -3.82 13.80 5.94
CA ARG A 24 -3.89 12.92 7.13
C ARG A 24 -3.89 11.43 6.77
N THR A 25 -3.77 11.07 5.49
CA THR A 25 -3.72 9.65 5.10
C THR A 25 -2.44 9.01 5.66
N PRO A 26 -2.53 7.89 6.40
CA PRO A 26 -1.35 7.16 6.87
C PRO A 26 -0.61 6.51 5.70
N LEU A 27 0.58 5.98 5.98
CA LEU A 27 1.32 5.17 5.01
C LEU A 27 0.47 3.98 4.52
N LEU A 28 0.25 3.91 3.20
CA LEU A 28 -0.51 2.85 2.55
C LEU A 28 0.44 1.89 1.84
N ILE A 29 0.69 0.72 2.44
CA ILE A 29 1.51 -0.35 1.86
C ILE A 29 0.59 -1.40 1.22
N ALA A 30 0.77 -1.68 -0.08
CA ALA A 30 0.13 -2.82 -0.74
C ALA A 30 0.80 -4.12 -0.30
N LEU A 31 0.00 -5.14 0.03
CA LEU A 31 0.47 -6.49 0.31
C LEU A 31 -0.43 -7.48 -0.43
N THR A 32 0.03 -8.00 -1.57
CA THR A 32 -0.84 -8.70 -2.52
C THR A 32 -0.17 -9.92 -3.19
N GLY A 33 -0.95 -10.82 -3.78
CA GLY A 33 -0.43 -11.90 -4.62
C GLY A 33 -0.09 -11.48 -6.06
N TYR A 34 -0.52 -10.29 -6.50
CA TYR A 34 -0.20 -9.78 -7.83
C TYR A 34 1.23 -9.26 -7.88
N GLY A 35 2.02 -9.66 -8.86
CA GLY A 35 3.47 -9.38 -8.91
C GLY A 35 3.96 -8.70 -10.17
N SER A 36 3.09 -8.37 -11.13
CA SER A 36 3.53 -7.78 -12.38
C SER A 36 3.96 -6.32 -12.19
N ALA A 37 4.82 -5.83 -13.09
CA ALA A 37 5.20 -4.42 -13.11
C ALA A 37 3.99 -3.49 -13.33
N ALA A 38 3.02 -3.94 -14.14
CA ALA A 38 1.78 -3.22 -14.38
C ALA A 38 0.91 -3.12 -13.11
N ASP A 39 0.79 -4.21 -12.35
CA ASP A 39 0.05 -4.21 -11.07
C ASP A 39 0.69 -3.26 -10.06
N ARG A 40 2.03 -3.29 -9.98
CA ARG A 40 2.79 -2.37 -9.14
C ARG A 40 2.53 -0.92 -9.52
N GLN A 41 2.64 -0.58 -10.81
CA GLN A 41 2.41 0.78 -11.27
C GLN A 41 0.98 1.23 -10.98
N ALA A 42 -0.02 0.41 -11.30
CA ALA A 42 -1.42 0.72 -11.06
C ALA A 42 -1.75 0.91 -9.58
N ALA A 43 -1.06 0.22 -8.67
CA ALA A 43 -1.19 0.41 -7.23
C ALA A 43 -0.58 1.75 -6.78
N LEU A 44 0.61 2.11 -7.28
CA LEU A 44 1.23 3.40 -6.97
C LEU A 44 0.38 4.56 -7.49
N ASP A 45 -0.13 4.46 -8.71
CA ASP A 45 -1.02 5.47 -9.31
C ASP A 45 -2.34 5.63 -8.54
N ALA A 46 -2.78 4.58 -7.84
CA ALA A 46 -3.96 4.62 -6.96
C ALA A 46 -3.67 5.27 -5.58
N GLY A 47 -2.44 5.68 -5.33
CA GLY A 47 -2.02 6.35 -4.10
C GLY A 47 -1.54 5.40 -2.99
N LEU A 48 -1.12 4.17 -3.33
CA LEU A 48 -0.32 3.37 -2.40
C LEU A 48 1.15 3.83 -2.44
N ASP A 49 1.81 3.87 -1.29
CA ASP A 49 3.19 4.36 -1.15
C ASP A 49 4.23 3.27 -1.45
N HIS A 50 3.89 2.04 -1.07
CA HIS A 50 4.75 0.88 -1.22
C HIS A 50 3.98 -0.34 -1.71
N TYR A 51 4.69 -1.30 -2.29
CA TYR A 51 4.10 -2.49 -2.89
C TYR A 51 4.94 -3.72 -2.53
N LEU A 52 4.31 -4.69 -1.86
CA LEU A 52 4.89 -5.94 -1.43
C LEU A 52 4.10 -7.11 -2.01
N VAL A 53 4.80 -8.09 -2.59
CA VAL A 53 4.21 -9.32 -3.12
C VAL A 53 4.26 -10.40 -2.04
N LYS A 54 3.21 -11.21 -1.93
CA LYS A 54 3.14 -12.36 -1.03
C LYS A 54 3.97 -13.54 -1.60
N PRO A 55 4.73 -14.27 -0.77
CA PRO A 55 5.02 -13.97 0.64
C PRO A 55 5.95 -12.75 0.76
N ALA A 56 5.60 -11.81 1.63
CA ALA A 56 6.38 -10.59 1.79
C ALA A 56 7.73 -10.86 2.46
N ASN A 57 8.76 -10.14 2.02
CA ASN A 57 10.03 -10.08 2.73
C ASN A 57 9.83 -9.29 4.05
N ILE A 58 10.00 -9.97 5.18
CA ILE A 58 9.81 -9.38 6.51
C ILE A 58 10.79 -8.24 6.77
N GLN A 59 12.06 -8.36 6.36
CA GLN A 59 13.06 -7.31 6.55
C GLN A 59 12.67 -6.03 5.77
N GLN A 60 12.10 -6.21 4.57
CA GLN A 60 11.61 -5.08 3.79
C GLN A 60 10.42 -4.41 4.50
N LEU A 61 9.47 -5.19 5.03
CA LEU A 61 8.33 -4.66 5.77
C LEU A 61 8.77 -3.92 7.04
N GLU A 62 9.68 -4.49 7.82
CA GLU A 62 10.25 -3.87 9.02
C GLU A 62 10.92 -2.53 8.70
N ALA A 63 11.70 -2.47 7.62
CA ALA A 63 12.34 -1.24 7.18
C ALA A 63 11.32 -0.14 6.79
N LEU A 64 10.18 -0.52 6.19
CA LEU A 64 9.10 0.43 5.87
C LEU A 64 8.40 0.94 7.13
N LEU A 65 8.10 0.04 8.08
CA LEU A 65 7.46 0.38 9.34
C LEU A 65 8.33 1.31 10.18
N ALA A 66 9.63 1.01 10.31
CA ALA A 66 10.58 1.84 11.05
C ALA A 66 10.66 3.28 10.50
N ARG A 67 10.66 3.44 9.18
CA ARG A 67 10.66 4.77 8.52
C ARG A 67 9.40 5.58 8.82
N SER A 68 8.25 4.91 8.89
CA SER A 68 6.96 5.57 9.18
C SER A 68 6.84 6.07 10.61
N GLN A 69 7.47 5.38 11.56
CA GLN A 69 7.47 5.79 12.97
C GLN A 69 8.39 6.98 13.22
N ALA A 70 9.50 7.07 12.49
CA ALA A 70 10.45 8.18 12.61
C ALA A 70 9.91 9.53 12.06
N SER A 71 8.82 9.50 11.29
CA SER A 71 8.18 10.70 10.72
C SER A 71 7.00 11.23 11.56
N LEU A 72 6.67 10.54 12.66
CA LEU A 72 5.62 10.90 13.62
C LEU A 72 6.16 11.54 14.91
N GLY A 73 7.49 11.68 15.04
CA GLY A 73 8.17 12.37 16.15
C GLY A 73 8.88 13.62 15.66
#